data_AF-A0A7C7Q512-F1
#
_entry.id   AF-A0A7C7Q512-F1
#
_cell.length_a   1.000
_cell.length_b   1.000
_cell.length_c   1.000
_cell.angle_alpha   90.00
_cell.angle_beta   90.00
_cell.angle_gamma   90.00
#
_symmetry.space_group_name_H-M   'P 1'
#
loop_
_entity.id
_entity.type
_entity.pdbx_description
1 polymer ?
#
loop_
_entity_poly.entity_id
_entity_poly.type
_entity_poly.pdbx_seq_one_letter_code
_entity_poly.pdbx_strand_id
1 'polypeptide(L)'
;MNYDELPDDVLVEMAKCGDMNAFEQLFWRYHEKIYTFVWHRLQDHTESEDATQETFVRALEALPTLKANNTFGTWLHTIAKNICNDILRKRAREVPLSVAHDAFVEPLSSNTTNHTVEDYVWASDADTCDPEGMLARNELKMRVHEAIANLPPAQRDVVVLHHIEEMPVAEVAQILGIPIGTVLSRLARAREALRDALAQYVEEGSINCEVNRDEA
;
A
#
# COMPACT_ATOMS: atom_id res chain seq x y z
N MET A 1 28.17 4.42 14.56
CA MET A 1 27.59 3.07 14.39
C MET A 1 26.85 3.09 13.07
N ASN A 2 27.02 2.07 12.22
CA ASN A 2 26.25 2.02 10.97
C ASN A 2 24.90 1.34 11.27
N TYR A 3 23.81 2.10 11.28
CA TYR A 3 22.48 1.56 11.57
C TYR A 3 21.86 0.85 10.36
N ASP A 4 22.30 1.17 9.13
CA ASP A 4 21.75 0.64 7.88
C ASP A 4 21.86 -0.88 7.77
N GLU A 5 22.94 -1.46 8.28
CA GLU A 5 23.23 -2.90 8.19
C GLU A 5 22.64 -3.71 9.35
N LEU A 6 22.04 -3.05 10.35
CA LEU A 6 21.50 -3.74 11.51
C LEU A 6 20.14 -4.40 11.18
N PRO A 7 19.90 -5.61 11.70
CA PRO A 7 18.60 -6.26 11.58
C PRO A 7 17.56 -5.52 12.42
N ASP A 8 16.31 -5.59 11.99
CA ASP A 8 15.20 -4.86 12.62
C ASP A 8 15.04 -5.17 14.11
N ASP A 9 15.22 -6.41 14.52
CA ASP A 9 15.10 -6.81 15.93
C ASP A 9 16.12 -6.08 16.82
N VAL A 10 17.34 -5.85 16.32
CA VAL A 10 18.37 -5.12 17.06
C VAL A 10 18.05 -3.63 17.11
N LEU A 11 17.59 -3.06 16.00
CA LEU A 11 17.16 -1.66 15.94
C LEU A 11 15.98 -1.40 16.88
N VAL A 12 15.03 -2.35 16.97
CA VAL A 12 13.89 -2.27 17.89
C VAL A 12 14.36 -2.26 19.34
N GLU A 13 15.27 -3.15 19.73
CA GLU A 13 15.76 -3.19 21.11
C GLU A 13 16.57 -1.93 21.47
N MET A 14 17.38 -1.41 20.54
CA MET A 14 18.08 -0.12 20.73
C MET A 14 17.09 1.06 20.87
N ALA A 15 16.07 1.11 20.01
CA ALA A 15 15.04 2.13 20.06
C ALA A 15 14.21 2.05 21.36
N LYS A 16 13.93 0.85 21.88
CA LYS A 16 13.30 0.66 23.21
C LYS A 16 14.15 1.20 24.35
N CYS A 17 15.48 1.16 24.22
CA CYS A 17 16.42 1.76 25.18
C CYS A 17 16.55 3.29 25.03
N GLY A 18 15.84 3.91 24.10
CA GLY A 18 15.83 5.35 23.87
C GLY A 18 16.79 5.85 22.79
N ASP A 19 17.37 4.96 21.98
CA ASP A 19 18.19 5.37 20.83
C ASP A 19 17.31 5.84 19.67
N MET A 20 17.24 7.16 19.49
CA MET A 20 16.44 7.76 18.43
C MET A 20 16.96 7.46 17.04
N ASN A 21 18.27 7.24 16.85
CA ASN A 21 18.81 6.92 15.52
C ASN A 21 18.39 5.52 15.09
N ALA A 22 18.26 4.59 16.04
CA ALA A 22 17.76 3.24 15.75
C ALA A 22 16.30 3.27 15.30
N PHE A 23 15.46 4.13 15.91
CA PHE A 23 14.09 4.33 15.46
C PHE A 23 14.01 5.06 14.11
N GLU A 24 14.86 6.07 13.90
CA GLU A 24 14.95 6.76 12.61
C GLU A 24 15.30 5.80 11.46
N GLN A 25 16.19 4.84 11.70
CA GLN A 25 16.48 3.79 10.72
C GLN A 25 15.25 2.94 10.39
N LEU A 26 14.48 2.54 11.41
CA LEU A 26 13.23 1.82 11.22
C LEU A 26 12.21 2.68 10.46
N PHE A 27 12.16 3.99 10.73
CA PHE A 27 11.32 4.92 9.98
C PHE A 27 11.67 4.89 8.50
N TRP A 28 12.93 5.10 8.12
CA TRP A 28 13.34 5.12 6.71
C TRP A 28 13.07 3.78 6.01
N ARG A 29 13.25 2.65 6.70
CA ARG A 29 13.02 1.30 6.15
C ARG A 29 11.55 0.98 5.91
N TYR A 30 10.64 1.57 6.69
CA TYR A 30 9.22 1.23 6.67
C TYR A 30 8.30 2.37 6.19
N HIS A 31 8.80 3.59 6.03
CA HIS A 31 7.97 4.75 5.68
C HIS A 31 7.21 4.54 4.37
N GLU A 32 7.93 4.18 3.29
CA GLU A 32 7.32 3.96 1.97
C GLU A 32 6.29 2.83 2.00
N LYS A 33 6.58 1.76 2.74
CA LYS A 33 5.69 0.61 2.94
C LYS A 33 4.38 0.99 3.62
N ILE A 34 4.47 1.74 4.71
CA ILE A 34 3.30 2.23 5.44
C ILE A 34 2.52 3.22 4.59
N TYR A 35 3.20 4.17 3.93
CA TYR A 35 2.53 5.14 3.07
C TYR A 35 1.77 4.46 1.95
N THR A 36 2.40 3.49 1.27
CA THR A 36 1.77 2.70 0.20
C THR A 36 0.54 1.96 0.70
N PHE A 37 0.66 1.25 1.82
CA PHE A 37 -0.48 0.56 2.45
C PHE A 37 -1.64 1.51 2.78
N VAL A 38 -1.34 2.65 3.39
CA VAL A 38 -2.35 3.65 3.78
C VAL A 38 -2.99 4.31 2.55
N TRP A 39 -2.19 4.68 1.55
CA TRP A 39 -2.66 5.33 0.32
C TRP A 39 -3.65 4.45 -0.45
N HIS A 40 -3.36 3.15 -0.58
CA HIS A 40 -4.29 2.22 -1.21
C HIS A 40 -5.62 2.08 -0.45
N ARG A 41 -5.63 2.33 0.86
CA ARG A 41 -6.85 2.25 1.70
C ARG A 41 -7.66 3.54 1.71
N LEU A 42 -7.03 4.70 1.81
CA LEU A 42 -7.71 5.99 1.98
C LEU A 42 -7.99 6.69 0.64
N GLN A 43 -7.15 6.46 -0.37
CA GLN A 43 -7.22 7.09 -1.70
C GLN A 43 -7.23 8.63 -1.66
N ASP A 44 -6.65 9.21 -0.62
CA ASP A 44 -6.51 10.65 -0.42
C ASP A 44 -5.07 10.92 0.04
N HIS A 45 -4.33 11.76 -0.69
CA HIS A 45 -2.90 11.99 -0.42
C HIS A 45 -2.68 12.64 0.95
N THR A 46 -3.47 13.66 1.28
CA THR A 46 -3.33 14.41 2.54
C THR A 46 -3.63 13.52 3.74
N GLU A 47 -4.76 12.81 3.71
CA GLU A 47 -5.10 11.87 4.79
C GLU A 47 -4.07 10.74 4.90
N SER A 48 -3.48 10.31 3.78
CA SER A 48 -2.49 9.23 3.78
C SER A 48 -1.17 9.66 4.41
N GLU A 49 -0.72 10.87 4.13
CA GLU A 49 0.46 11.45 4.75
C GLU A 49 0.25 11.62 6.27
N ASP A 50 -0.87 12.25 6.66
CA ASP A 50 -1.23 12.43 8.07
C ASP A 50 -1.34 11.09 8.81
N ALA A 51 -2.00 10.09 8.22
CA ALA A 51 -2.14 8.77 8.82
C ALA A 51 -0.81 8.01 8.90
N THR A 52 0.10 8.22 7.95
CA THR A 52 1.45 7.64 7.99
C THR A 52 2.25 8.25 9.13
N GLN A 53 2.26 9.58 9.26
CA GLN A 53 2.92 10.28 10.35
C GLN A 53 2.36 9.84 11.71
N GLU A 54 1.03 9.83 11.86
CA GLU A 54 0.35 9.35 13.07
C GLU A 54 0.70 7.89 13.40
N THR A 55 0.89 7.04 12.38
CA THR A 55 1.32 5.66 12.58
C THR A 55 2.68 5.60 13.26
N PHE A 56 3.66 6.36 12.78
CA PHE A 56 5.00 6.38 13.37
C PHE A 56 5.06 7.04 14.73
N VAL A 57 4.27 8.10 14.97
CA VAL A 57 4.15 8.73 16.30
C VAL A 57 3.60 7.72 17.30
N ARG A 58 2.48 7.05 16.99
CA ARG A 58 1.93 6.00 17.86
C ARG A 58 2.86 4.80 17.99
N ALA A 59 3.60 4.46 16.94
CA ALA A 59 4.59 3.39 17.01
C ALA A 59 5.72 3.74 17.97
N LEU A 60 6.23 4.97 17.96
CA LEU A 60 7.26 5.41 18.91
C LEU A 60 6.76 5.32 20.36
N GLU A 61 5.55 5.79 20.63
CA GLU A 61 4.94 5.75 21.97
C GLU A 61 4.66 4.31 22.45
N ALA A 62 4.19 3.45 21.55
CA ALA A 62 3.81 2.07 21.87
C ALA A 62 4.98 1.06 21.72
N LEU A 63 6.15 1.49 21.24
CA LEU A 63 7.30 0.62 20.98
C LEU A 63 7.71 -0.25 22.19
N PRO A 64 7.67 0.24 23.44
CA PRO A 64 7.96 -0.59 24.61
C PRO A 64 7.01 -1.78 24.79
N THR A 65 5.81 -1.73 24.20
CA THR A 65 4.80 -2.80 24.28
C THR A 65 4.96 -3.87 23.22
N LEU A 66 5.87 -3.68 22.25
CA LEU A 66 6.14 -4.64 21.19
C LEU A 66 6.69 -5.94 21.77
N LYS A 67 5.91 -7.01 21.59
CA LYS A 67 6.28 -8.37 22.02
C LYS A 67 7.32 -8.97 21.08
N ALA A 68 8.26 -9.71 21.64
CA ALA A 68 9.37 -10.34 20.92
C ALA A 68 8.94 -11.39 19.86
N ASN A 69 7.69 -11.84 19.87
CA ASN A 69 7.18 -12.83 18.92
C ASN A 69 6.54 -12.22 17.66
N ASN A 70 6.49 -10.89 17.56
CA ASN A 70 5.91 -10.20 16.43
C ASN A 70 6.99 -9.41 15.69
N THR A 71 7.03 -9.51 14.36
CA THR A 71 7.94 -8.68 13.56
C THR A 71 7.50 -7.21 13.66
N PHE A 72 8.47 -6.30 13.66
CA PHE A 72 8.19 -4.86 13.71
C PHE A 72 7.25 -4.43 12.59
N GLY A 73 7.50 -4.89 11.35
CA GLY A 73 6.63 -4.62 10.21
C GLY A 73 5.18 -5.09 10.39
N THR A 74 4.97 -6.32 10.88
CA THR A 74 3.61 -6.84 11.16
C THR A 74 2.90 -6.01 12.22
N TRP A 75 3.61 -5.65 13.29
CA TRP A 75 3.06 -4.81 14.34
C TRP A 75 2.72 -3.39 13.84
N LEU A 76 3.62 -2.78 13.07
CA LEU A 76 3.45 -1.43 12.53
C LEU A 76 2.26 -1.35 11.57
N HIS A 77 2.11 -2.32 10.66
CA HIS A 77 0.94 -2.43 9.79
C HIS A 77 -0.37 -2.62 10.56
N THR A 78 -0.33 -3.24 11.74
CA THR A 78 -1.52 -3.36 12.60
C THR A 78 -1.95 -1.99 13.14
N ILE A 79 -1.00 -1.12 13.50
CA ILE A 79 -1.26 0.27 13.91
C ILE A 79 -1.86 1.05 12.72
N ALA A 80 -1.20 1.00 11.56
CA ALA A 80 -1.66 1.69 10.34
C ALA A 80 -3.07 1.27 9.94
N LYS A 81 -3.38 -0.04 9.97
CA LYS A 81 -4.71 -0.59 9.68
C LYS A 81 -5.77 -0.01 10.61
N ASN A 82 -5.47 0.08 11.91
CA ASN A 82 -6.41 0.61 12.89
C ASN A 82 -6.70 2.10 12.64
N ILE A 83 -5.65 2.90 12.37
CA ILE A 83 -5.81 4.32 12.00
C ILE A 83 -6.68 4.46 10.74
N CYS A 84 -6.39 3.70 9.69
CA CYS A 84 -7.19 3.73 8.46
C CYS A 84 -8.66 3.36 8.74
N ASN A 85 -8.92 2.34 9.57
CA ASN A 85 -10.28 1.96 9.93
C ASN A 85 -11.00 3.08 10.68
N ASP A 86 -10.32 3.80 11.57
CA ASP A 86 -10.92 4.89 12.32
C ASP A 86 -11.25 6.10 11.43
N ILE A 87 -10.37 6.44 10.48
CA ILE A 87 -10.62 7.46 9.45
C ILE A 87 -11.84 7.07 8.59
N LEU A 88 -11.85 5.85 8.04
CA LEU A 88 -12.95 5.37 7.20
C LEU A 88 -14.29 5.33 7.96
N ARG A 89 -14.27 4.93 9.24
CA ARG A 89 -15.46 4.98 10.11
C ARG A 89 -15.93 6.40 10.37
N LYS A 90 -15.01 7.37 10.52
CA LYS A 90 -15.34 8.79 10.69
C LYS A 90 -15.98 9.34 9.42
N ARG A 91 -15.36 9.10 8.26
CA ARG A 91 -15.90 9.46 6.93
C ARG A 91 -17.32 8.92 6.75
N ALA A 92 -17.56 7.65 7.07
CA ALA A 92 -18.89 7.04 6.95
C ALA A 92 -19.96 7.67 7.86
N ARG A 93 -19.58 8.30 8.98
CA ARG A 93 -20.51 9.01 9.88
C ARG A 93 -20.78 10.45 9.46
N GLU A 94 -19.81 11.10 8.82
CA GLU A 94 -19.90 12.49 8.37
C GLU A 94 -20.71 12.64 7.08
N VAL A 95 -20.87 11.55 6.29
CA VAL A 95 -21.86 11.47 5.22
C VAL A 95 -23.26 11.44 5.87
N PRO A 96 -24.09 12.49 5.75
CA PRO A 96 -25.41 12.52 6.38
C PRO A 96 -26.32 11.47 5.73
N LEU A 97 -27.16 10.82 6.54
CA LEU A 97 -28.35 10.10 6.06
C LEU A 97 -29.30 11.09 5.35
N SER A 98 -29.03 11.44 4.10
CA SER A 98 -29.98 12.16 3.23
C SER A 98 -30.07 11.59 1.81
N VAL A 99 -29.40 10.49 1.49
CA VAL A 99 -29.59 9.77 0.22
C VAL A 99 -30.40 8.49 0.45
N ALA A 100 -31.62 8.69 0.95
CA ALA A 100 -32.70 7.72 0.84
C ALA A 100 -33.90 8.42 0.22
N HIS A 101 -33.76 8.84 -1.04
CA HIS A 101 -34.90 9.12 -1.90
C HIS A 101 -34.56 8.71 -3.33
N ASP A 102 -35.57 8.15 -3.98
CA ASP A 102 -35.54 7.40 -5.23
C ASP A 102 -34.78 8.07 -6.39
N ALA A 103 -34.28 7.19 -7.27
CA ALA A 103 -34.11 7.33 -8.71
C ALA A 103 -33.54 8.65 -9.26
N PHE A 104 -32.44 8.54 -10.01
CA PHE A 104 -32.29 9.04 -11.39
C PHE A 104 -30.79 8.96 -11.73
N VAL A 105 -30.44 8.01 -12.62
CA VAL A 105 -29.15 8.03 -13.29
C VAL A 105 -29.24 9.15 -14.33
N GLU A 106 -28.72 10.33 -13.98
CA GLU A 106 -28.36 11.36 -14.94
C GLU A 106 -26.84 11.33 -15.18
N PRO A 107 -26.37 11.23 -16.43
CA PRO A 107 -24.95 11.29 -16.74
C PRO A 107 -24.55 12.76 -16.88
N LEU A 108 -23.88 13.31 -15.88
CA LEU A 108 -23.22 14.61 -15.98
C LEU A 108 -21.78 14.43 -15.51
N SER A 109 -20.81 14.45 -16.42
CA SER A 109 -20.29 15.63 -17.13
C SER A 109 -19.08 16.16 -16.38
N SER A 110 -17.91 15.85 -16.95
CA SER A 110 -16.70 16.66 -16.93
C SER A 110 -16.63 17.77 -15.88
N ASN A 111 -16.07 17.45 -14.73
CA ASN A 111 -15.27 18.40 -13.97
C ASN A 111 -13.82 17.95 -14.04
N THR A 112 -13.13 18.51 -15.04
CA THR A 112 -11.68 18.70 -15.03
C THR A 112 -11.30 19.44 -13.75
N THR A 113 -10.97 18.71 -12.70
CA THR A 113 -9.97 19.15 -11.74
C THR A 113 -8.66 18.52 -12.19
N ASN A 114 -7.83 19.32 -12.85
CA ASN A 114 -6.40 19.06 -13.00
C ASN A 114 -5.80 18.93 -11.60
N HIS A 115 -5.86 17.76 -10.99
CA HIS A 115 -4.86 17.34 -10.03
C HIS A 115 -3.71 16.82 -10.87
N THR A 116 -2.73 17.69 -11.10
CA THR A 116 -1.39 17.26 -11.45
C THR A 116 -1.02 16.17 -10.46
N VAL A 117 -0.84 14.95 -10.96
CA VAL A 117 -0.15 13.89 -10.24
C VAL A 117 1.25 14.45 -10.02
N GLU A 118 1.48 15.11 -8.89
CA GLU A 118 2.81 15.59 -8.54
C GLU A 118 3.66 14.35 -8.34
N ASP A 119 4.58 14.15 -9.27
CA ASP A 119 5.69 13.19 -9.23
C ASP A 119 6.33 13.18 -7.83
N TYR A 120 5.97 12.20 -7.01
CA TYR A 120 6.78 11.79 -5.88
C TYR A 120 7.68 10.62 -6.33
N VAL A 121 8.63 10.95 -7.21
CA VAL A 121 9.79 10.10 -7.50
C VAL A 121 10.97 10.75 -6.79
N TRP A 122 11.30 10.27 -5.59
CA TRP A 122 12.62 10.55 -5.03
C TRP A 122 13.63 9.84 -5.92
N ALA A 123 14.46 10.62 -6.61
CA ALA A 123 15.44 10.14 -7.56
C ALA A 123 16.38 9.10 -6.94
N SER A 124 16.37 7.88 -7.50
CA SER A 124 17.57 7.05 -7.54
C SER A 124 17.97 6.87 -9.00
N ASP A 125 19.13 7.44 -9.31
CA ASP A 125 20.07 7.11 -10.38
C ASP A 125 19.54 6.95 -11.81
N ALA A 126 19.90 7.96 -12.60
CA ALA A 126 20.18 7.95 -14.03
C ALA A 126 20.00 6.60 -14.77
N ASP A 127 18.88 6.47 -15.47
CA ASP A 127 18.84 5.71 -16.71
C ASP A 127 18.10 6.53 -17.77
N THR A 128 18.86 7.11 -18.69
CA THR A 128 18.34 7.77 -19.90
C THR A 128 17.78 6.69 -20.82
N CYS A 129 16.52 6.33 -20.63
CA CYS A 129 15.82 5.41 -21.51
C CYS A 129 14.49 6.03 -21.94
N ASP A 130 14.50 6.61 -23.13
CA ASP A 130 13.37 6.97 -23.99
C ASP A 130 12.13 7.66 -23.34
N PRO A 131 11.88 8.95 -23.65
CA PRO A 131 10.68 9.66 -23.19
C PRO A 131 9.36 8.94 -23.47
N GLU A 132 9.26 8.23 -24.61
CA GLU A 132 8.07 7.48 -24.99
C GLU A 132 7.90 6.21 -24.11
N GLY A 133 8.98 5.48 -23.86
CA GLY A 133 9.02 4.37 -22.90
C GLY A 133 8.71 4.78 -21.45
N MET A 134 9.10 5.98 -21.01
CA MET A 134 8.77 6.51 -19.67
C MET A 134 7.28 6.84 -19.54
N LEU A 135 6.68 7.43 -20.57
CA LEU A 135 5.24 7.73 -20.62
C LEU A 135 4.40 6.45 -20.57
N ALA A 136 4.74 5.45 -21.40
CA ALA A 136 4.04 4.17 -21.42
C ALA A 136 4.14 3.41 -20.08
N ARG A 137 5.30 3.46 -19.41
CA ARG A 137 5.48 2.87 -18.08
C ARG A 137 4.64 3.58 -17.02
N ASN A 138 4.59 4.91 -17.03
CA ASN A 138 3.76 5.67 -16.10
C ASN A 138 2.27 5.43 -16.32
N GLU A 139 1.83 5.34 -17.58
CA GLU A 139 0.44 4.99 -17.92
C GLU A 139 0.07 3.59 -17.39
N LEU A 140 0.93 2.59 -17.59
CA LEU A 140 0.72 1.25 -17.06
C LEU A 140 0.67 1.24 -15.53
N LYS A 141 1.59 1.94 -14.86
CA LYS A 141 1.59 2.07 -13.39
C LYS A 141 0.28 2.69 -12.90
N MET A 142 -0.17 3.80 -13.50
CA MET A 142 -1.44 4.43 -13.14
C MET A 142 -2.63 3.47 -13.26
N ARG A 143 -2.68 2.69 -14.35
CA ARG A 143 -3.75 1.69 -14.56
C ARG A 143 -3.72 0.56 -13.53
N VAL A 144 -2.54 0.06 -13.19
CA VAL A 144 -2.40 -0.97 -12.13
C VAL A 144 -2.86 -0.40 -10.79
N HIS A 145 -2.46 0.83 -10.46
CA HIS A 145 -2.89 1.51 -9.25
C HIS A 145 -4.41 1.68 -9.21
N GLU A 146 -5.02 2.12 -10.33
CA GLU A 146 -6.47 2.26 -10.48
C GLU A 146 -7.20 0.91 -10.35
N ALA A 147 -6.68 -0.14 -10.97
CA ALA A 147 -7.27 -1.48 -10.88
C ALA A 147 -7.28 -1.99 -9.44
N ILE A 148 -6.19 -1.79 -8.69
CA ILE A 148 -6.10 -2.14 -7.27
C ILE A 148 -7.06 -1.26 -6.43
N ALA A 149 -7.12 0.03 -6.74
CA ALA A 149 -8.03 0.99 -6.14
C ALA A 149 -9.51 0.65 -6.35
N ASN A 150 -9.86 -0.06 -7.43
CA ASN A 150 -11.22 -0.51 -7.70
C ASN A 150 -11.56 -1.87 -7.09
N LEU A 151 -10.59 -2.60 -6.54
CA LEU A 151 -10.87 -3.85 -5.83
C LEU A 151 -11.72 -3.61 -4.58
N PRO A 152 -12.59 -4.57 -4.22
CA PRO A 152 -13.25 -4.58 -2.92
C PRO A 152 -12.23 -4.40 -1.77
N PRO A 153 -12.52 -3.61 -0.72
CA PRO A 153 -11.53 -3.28 0.32
C PRO A 153 -10.83 -4.49 0.92
N ALA A 154 -11.59 -5.56 1.19
CA ALA A 154 -11.08 -6.80 1.74
C ALA A 154 -10.09 -7.55 0.81
N GLN A 155 -10.24 -7.41 -0.50
CA GLN A 155 -9.35 -7.98 -1.52
C GLN A 155 -8.13 -7.09 -1.74
N ARG A 156 -8.34 -5.77 -1.73
CA ARG A 156 -7.26 -4.78 -1.83
C ARG A 156 -6.23 -4.95 -0.72
N ASP A 157 -6.69 -5.05 0.52
CA ASP A 157 -5.82 -5.21 1.69
C ASP A 157 -4.85 -6.40 1.55
N VAL A 158 -5.34 -7.55 1.08
CA VAL A 158 -4.49 -8.75 0.93
C VAL A 158 -3.51 -8.61 -0.23
N VAL A 159 -3.90 -7.94 -1.32
CA VAL A 159 -3.00 -7.71 -2.47
C VAL A 159 -1.88 -6.76 -2.09
N VAL A 160 -2.21 -5.64 -1.44
CA VAL A 160 -1.21 -4.65 -1.06
C VAL A 160 -0.20 -5.26 -0.09
N LEU A 161 -0.69 -5.86 1.01
CA LEU A 161 0.21 -6.47 2.00
C LEU A 161 1.04 -7.64 1.44
N HIS A 162 0.51 -8.46 0.54
CA HIS A 162 1.23 -9.64 0.06
C HIS A 162 2.09 -9.40 -1.18
N HIS A 163 1.57 -8.67 -2.17
CA HIS A 163 2.21 -8.50 -3.47
C HIS A 163 2.98 -7.19 -3.62
N ILE A 164 2.65 -6.16 -2.85
CA ILE A 164 3.38 -4.88 -2.85
C ILE A 164 4.37 -4.84 -1.70
N GLU A 165 3.91 -5.16 -0.48
CA GLU A 165 4.75 -5.16 0.73
C GLU A 165 5.55 -6.46 0.92
N GLU A 166 5.40 -7.42 0.00
CA GLU A 166 6.07 -8.72 -0.01
C GLU A 166 5.92 -9.54 1.29
N MET A 167 4.85 -9.30 2.06
CA MET A 167 4.67 -9.98 3.34
C MET A 167 4.20 -11.42 3.17
N PRO A 168 4.66 -12.36 4.01
CA PRO A 168 4.19 -13.73 3.96
C PRO A 168 2.71 -13.82 4.36
N VAL A 169 1.98 -14.77 3.77
CA VAL A 169 0.53 -14.93 3.97
C VAL A 169 0.14 -15.07 5.45
N ALA A 170 1.01 -15.68 6.26
CA ALA A 170 0.80 -15.82 7.70
C ALA A 170 0.78 -14.47 8.43
N GLU A 171 1.67 -13.54 8.06
CA GLU A 171 1.71 -12.19 8.64
C GLU A 171 0.51 -11.35 8.16
N VAL A 172 0.13 -11.47 6.89
CA VAL A 172 -1.09 -10.83 6.36
C VAL A 172 -2.34 -11.29 7.14
N ALA A 173 -2.45 -12.59 7.40
CA ALA A 173 -3.54 -13.16 8.21
C ALA A 173 -3.56 -12.56 9.63
N GLN A 174 -2.39 -12.39 10.24
CA GLN A 174 -2.24 -11.80 11.57
C GLN A 174 -2.64 -10.31 11.59
N ILE A 175 -2.17 -9.50 10.63
CA ILE A 175 -2.50 -8.07 10.52
C ILE A 175 -4.00 -7.89 10.37
N LEU A 176 -4.62 -8.65 9.46
CA LEU A 176 -6.04 -8.53 9.14
C LEU A 176 -6.95 -9.22 10.17
N GLY A 177 -6.41 -10.11 11.00
CA GLY A 177 -7.18 -10.88 11.99
C GLY A 177 -8.13 -11.89 11.34
N ILE A 178 -7.72 -12.52 10.24
CA ILE A 178 -8.52 -13.48 9.47
C ILE A 178 -7.76 -14.80 9.26
N PRO A 179 -8.46 -15.93 9.02
CA PRO A 179 -7.79 -17.21 8.74
C PRO A 179 -6.93 -17.16 7.47
N ILE A 180 -5.82 -17.92 7.45
CA ILE A 180 -4.92 -18.05 6.29
C ILE A 180 -5.69 -18.46 5.02
N GLY A 181 -6.63 -19.42 5.14
CA GLY A 181 -7.46 -19.84 4.00
C GLY A 181 -8.30 -18.70 3.42
N THR A 182 -8.76 -17.76 4.25
CA THR A 182 -9.49 -16.57 3.81
C THR A 182 -8.57 -15.59 3.07
N VAL A 183 -7.32 -15.43 3.52
CA VAL A 183 -6.32 -14.62 2.80
C VAL A 183 -6.08 -15.20 1.40
N LEU A 184 -5.82 -16.50 1.30
CA LEU A 184 -5.59 -17.18 0.02
C LEU A 184 -6.79 -17.09 -0.92
N SER A 185 -8.00 -17.28 -0.40
CA SER A 185 -9.22 -17.12 -1.20
C SER A 185 -9.41 -15.69 -1.70
N ARG A 186 -9.13 -14.68 -0.87
CA ARG A 186 -9.21 -13.27 -1.27
C ARG A 186 -8.15 -12.92 -2.30
N LEU A 187 -6.93 -13.42 -2.16
CA LEU A 187 -5.85 -13.25 -3.15
C LEU A 187 -6.24 -13.87 -4.49
N ALA A 188 -6.82 -15.08 -4.50
CA ALA A 188 -7.28 -15.70 -5.73
C ALA A 188 -8.34 -14.86 -6.45
N ARG A 189 -9.34 -14.36 -5.72
CA ARG A 189 -10.39 -13.48 -6.26
C ARG A 189 -9.86 -12.13 -6.72
N ALA A 190 -8.93 -11.55 -5.97
CA ALA A 190 -8.30 -10.30 -6.35
C ALA A 190 -7.49 -10.45 -7.64
N ARG A 191 -6.75 -11.56 -7.80
CA ARG A 191 -6.01 -11.85 -9.05
C ARG A 191 -6.92 -12.08 -10.24
N GLU A 192 -8.09 -12.69 -10.04
CA GLU A 192 -9.13 -12.84 -11.08
C GLU A 192 -9.64 -11.45 -11.50
N ALA A 193 -10.06 -10.62 -10.54
CA ALA A 193 -10.56 -9.27 -10.82
C ALA A 193 -9.50 -8.36 -11.46
N LEU A 194 -8.24 -8.40 -11.02
CA LEU A 194 -7.15 -7.64 -11.62
C LEU A 194 -6.84 -8.12 -13.04
N ARG A 195 -6.91 -9.43 -13.31
CA ARG A 195 -6.72 -9.96 -14.66
C ARG A 195 -7.80 -9.45 -15.59
N ASP A 196 -9.06 -9.49 -15.17
CA ASP A 196 -10.19 -9.03 -15.98
C ASP A 196 -10.10 -7.52 -16.25
N ALA A 197 -9.72 -6.73 -15.23
CA ALA A 197 -9.55 -5.28 -15.34
C ALA A 197 -8.37 -4.87 -16.24
N LEU A 198 -7.31 -5.70 -16.29
CA LEU A 198 -6.08 -5.41 -17.05
C LEU A 198 -5.99 -6.17 -18.38
N ALA A 199 -6.94 -7.06 -18.69
CA ALA A 199 -6.91 -7.94 -19.87
C ALA A 199 -6.74 -7.17 -21.18
N GLN A 200 -7.48 -6.06 -21.35
CA GLN A 200 -7.43 -5.21 -22.54
C GLN A 200 -6.02 -4.66 -22.79
N TYR A 201 -5.26 -4.38 -21.72
CA TYR A 201 -3.94 -3.80 -21.81
C TYR A 201 -2.82 -4.82 -22.00
N VAL A 202 -3.02 -6.05 -21.52
CA VAL A 202 -2.10 -7.16 -21.78
C VAL A 202 -2.21 -7.65 -23.22
N GLU A 203 -3.40 -7.57 -23.83
CA GLU A 203 -3.62 -7.93 -25.24
C GLU A 203 -3.12 -6.83 -26.21
N GLU A 204 -3.34 -5.54 -25.90
CA GLU A 204 -2.82 -4.42 -26.69
C GLU A 204 -1.31 -4.22 -26.54
N GLY A 205 -0.76 -4.58 -25.38
CA GLY A 205 0.66 -4.46 -25.04
C GLY A 205 1.37 -5.81 -25.04
N SER A 206 1.43 -6.51 -26.18
CA SER A 206 2.43 -7.58 -26.40
C SER A 206 3.84 -7.00 -26.31
N ILE A 207 4.29 -6.76 -25.09
CA ILE A 207 5.69 -6.63 -24.73
C ILE A 207 6.24 -8.05 -24.90
N ASN A 208 6.95 -8.27 -26.00
CA ASN A 208 7.82 -9.41 -26.20
C ASN A 208 8.76 -9.53 -25.00
N CYS A 209 8.39 -10.33 -24.01
CA CYS A 209 9.32 -10.88 -23.05
C CYS A 209 9.68 -12.26 -23.58
N GLU A 210 10.60 -12.28 -24.54
CA GLU A 210 11.36 -13.48 -24.86
C GLU A 210 12.14 -13.86 -23.61
N VAL A 211 11.56 -14.73 -22.80
CA VAL A 211 12.29 -15.46 -21.78
C VAL A 211 13.15 -16.46 -22.54
N ASN A 212 14.40 -16.08 -22.85
CA ASN A 212 15.44 -17.01 -23.27
C ASN A 212 15.60 -18.07 -22.18
N ARG A 213 14.93 -19.21 -22.36
CA ARG A 213 15.35 -20.49 -21.82
C ARG A 213 16.33 -21.09 -22.82
N ASP A 214 17.56 -20.63 -22.77
CA ASP A 214 18.65 -21.41 -23.33
C ASP A 214 19.16 -22.36 -22.25
N GLU A 215 18.73 -23.60 -22.42
CA GLU A 215 19.36 -24.78 -21.88
C GLU A 215 20.81 -24.87 -22.37
N ALA A 216 21.76 -24.96 -21.43
CA ALA A 216 23.06 -25.62 -21.61
C ALA A 216 23.60 -26.08 -20.24
#